data_AF-A0A642C833-F1
#
_entry.id   AF-A0A642C833-F1
#
_cell.length_a   1.000
_cell.length_b   1.000
_cell.length_c   1.000
_cell.angle_alpha   90.00
_cell.angle_beta   90.00
_cell.angle_gamma   90.00
#
_symmetry.space_group_name_H-M   'P 1'
#
loop_
_entity.id
_entity.type
_entity.pdbx_description
1 polymer ?
#
loop_
_entity_poly.entity_id
_entity_poly.type
_entity_poly.pdbx_seq_one_letter_code
_entity_poly.pdbx_strand_id
1 'polypeptide(L)'
;MEYTSVSDILVNREGNNRSEGVTFANDIQNILSHFWNSISCNFVLKSDVEALVQDAVNVIKNKIEDEKEMLTISEAAEYLQISKGSVYKMTSSRQIPFYKPAGKMIYIHRQDLVDWIKKYPYKSKQQIEAEATAFCMRRKQQSNVGDTRIRTTVVDSDVKSRNKQLAMEIRQKYQLR
;
A
#
# COMPACT_ATOMS: atom_id res chain seq x y z
N MET A 1 10.87 -25.35 -55.06
CA MET A 1 12.31 -25.17 -54.81
C MET A 1 12.70 -26.24 -53.83
N GLU A 2 13.34 -27.30 -54.32
CA GLU A 2 13.75 -28.45 -53.54
C GLU A 2 14.91 -28.03 -52.62
N TYR A 3 14.72 -28.18 -51.31
CA TYR A 3 15.80 -28.00 -50.36
C TYR A 3 16.68 -29.26 -50.43
N THR A 4 17.86 -29.12 -51.01
CA THR A 4 18.91 -30.14 -50.94
C THR A 4 19.25 -30.32 -49.47
N SER A 5 19.10 -31.55 -48.98
CA SER A 5 19.36 -31.88 -47.59
C SER A 5 20.85 -31.70 -47.32
N VAL A 6 21.22 -31.26 -46.11
CA VAL A 6 22.63 -31.00 -45.72
C VAL A 6 23.51 -32.24 -45.90
N SER A 7 22.90 -33.43 -45.90
CA SER A 7 23.53 -34.70 -46.25
C SER A 7 24.11 -34.77 -47.67
N ASP A 8 23.60 -33.99 -48.62
CA ASP A 8 23.96 -34.09 -50.04
C ASP A 8 25.25 -33.31 -50.39
N ILE A 9 25.71 -32.44 -49.49
CA ILE A 9 26.95 -31.65 -49.68
C ILE A 9 28.20 -32.48 -49.35
N LEU A 10 28.05 -33.61 -48.64
CA LEU A 10 29.16 -34.45 -48.18
C LEU A 10 29.40 -35.66 -49.10
N VAL A 11 29.31 -35.48 -50.42
CA VAL A 11 29.79 -36.48 -51.38
C VAL A 11 31.31 -36.36 -51.51
N ASN A 12 31.98 -37.40 -51.01
CA ASN A 12 33.42 -37.60 -50.89
C ASN A 12 34.26 -37.11 -52.08
N ARG A 13 35.19 -36.20 -51.80
CA ARG A 13 36.40 -35.98 -52.61
C ARG A 13 37.57 -36.63 -51.87
N GLU A 14 37.91 -37.85 -52.26
CA GLU A 14 39.06 -38.57 -51.71
C GLU A 14 40.36 -37.85 -52.05
N GLY A 15 41.09 -37.42 -51.03
CA GLY A 15 42.42 -36.83 -51.18
C GLY A 15 42.95 -36.27 -49.86
N ASN A 16 43.51 -37.16 -49.04
CA ASN A 16 44.43 -36.91 -47.91
C ASN A 16 43.91 -36.03 -46.74
N ASN A 17 44.29 -36.39 -45.50
CA ASN A 17 44.03 -35.64 -44.24
C ASN A 17 42.64 -35.85 -43.57
N ARG A 18 42.35 -37.10 -43.18
CA ARG A 18 41.18 -37.44 -42.32
C ARG A 18 41.15 -36.69 -40.98
N SER A 19 42.29 -36.20 -40.46
CA SER A 19 42.34 -35.38 -39.24
C SER A 19 41.87 -33.94 -39.49
N GLU A 20 42.22 -33.34 -40.62
CA GLU A 20 41.92 -31.93 -40.95
C GLU A 20 40.44 -31.71 -41.31
N GLY A 21 39.81 -32.69 -41.97
CA GLY A 21 38.36 -32.64 -42.25
C GLY A 21 37.51 -32.79 -40.98
N VAL A 22 37.98 -33.57 -40.00
CA VAL A 22 37.32 -33.72 -38.69
C VAL A 22 37.52 -32.47 -37.84
N THR A 23 38.68 -31.83 -37.88
CA THR A 23 38.89 -30.54 -37.18
C THR A 23 38.04 -29.43 -37.78
N PHE A 24 37.93 -29.33 -39.10
CA PHE A 24 37.10 -28.32 -39.76
C PHE A 24 35.60 -28.49 -39.44
N ALA A 25 35.11 -29.73 -39.42
CA ALA A 25 33.73 -30.03 -39.01
C ALA A 25 33.48 -29.66 -37.55
N ASN A 26 34.41 -29.99 -36.65
CA ASN A 26 34.34 -29.63 -35.24
C ASN A 26 34.42 -28.11 -35.03
N ASP A 27 35.26 -27.40 -35.79
CA ASP A 27 35.39 -25.95 -35.73
C ASP A 27 34.09 -25.26 -36.17
N ILE A 28 33.45 -25.75 -37.23
CA ILE A 28 32.13 -25.27 -37.65
C ILE A 28 31.09 -25.54 -36.56
N GLN A 29 31.05 -26.74 -35.97
CA GLN A 29 30.11 -27.06 -34.89
C GLN A 29 30.34 -26.20 -33.63
N ASN A 30 31.60 -25.90 -33.30
CA ASN A 30 31.97 -25.01 -32.21
C ASN A 30 31.55 -23.56 -32.51
N ILE A 31 31.73 -23.09 -33.74
CA ILE A 31 31.29 -21.75 -34.16
C ILE A 31 29.76 -21.67 -34.16
N LEU A 32 29.06 -22.68 -34.67
CA LEU A 32 27.60 -22.73 -34.70
C LEU A 32 27.02 -22.84 -33.29
N SER A 33 27.61 -23.64 -32.41
CA SER A 33 27.16 -23.71 -31.01
C SER A 33 27.45 -22.42 -30.25
N HIS A 34 28.62 -21.81 -30.43
CA HIS A 34 28.95 -20.51 -29.84
C HIS A 34 27.99 -19.42 -30.34
N PHE A 35 27.70 -19.40 -31.65
CA PHE A 35 26.77 -18.44 -32.26
C PHE A 35 25.33 -18.69 -31.82
N TRP A 36 24.87 -19.94 -31.77
CA TRP A 36 23.54 -20.32 -31.28
C TRP A 36 23.37 -19.98 -29.79
N ASN A 37 24.39 -20.23 -28.98
CA ASN A 37 24.42 -19.82 -27.57
C ASN A 37 24.40 -18.29 -27.46
N SER A 38 25.20 -17.57 -28.26
CA SER A 38 25.25 -16.11 -28.28
C SER A 38 23.94 -15.46 -28.74
N ILE A 39 23.20 -16.10 -29.66
CA ILE A 39 21.86 -15.66 -30.10
C ILE A 39 20.82 -16.00 -29.03
N SER A 40 20.83 -17.24 -28.52
CA SER A 40 19.87 -17.70 -27.52
C SER A 40 19.98 -16.88 -26.22
N CYS A 41 21.19 -16.47 -25.83
CA CYS A 41 21.40 -15.62 -24.66
C CYS A 41 21.05 -14.14 -24.89
N ASN A 42 20.97 -13.67 -26.14
CA ASN A 42 20.58 -12.28 -26.49
C ASN A 42 19.11 -12.13 -26.89
N PHE A 43 18.38 -13.23 -27.08
CA PHE A 43 16.99 -13.18 -27.52
C PHE A 43 16.08 -12.89 -26.32
N VAL A 44 15.81 -11.60 -26.11
CA VAL A 44 14.84 -11.14 -25.11
C VAL A 44 13.47 -11.73 -25.47
N LEU A 45 12.95 -12.60 -24.61
CA LEU A 45 11.64 -13.19 -24.83
C LEU A 45 10.57 -12.12 -24.71
N LYS A 46 9.55 -12.21 -25.57
CA LYS A 46 8.39 -11.33 -25.52
C LYS A 46 7.75 -11.30 -24.12
N SER A 47 7.77 -12.42 -23.39
CA SER A 47 7.29 -12.53 -22.01
C SER A 47 8.04 -11.62 -21.04
N ASP A 48 9.35 -11.47 -21.21
CA ASP A 48 10.20 -10.73 -20.28
C ASP A 48 9.99 -9.22 -20.47
N VAL A 49 9.80 -8.79 -21.73
CA VAL A 49 9.39 -7.41 -22.04
C VAL A 49 7.99 -7.13 -21.49
N GLU A 50 7.05 -8.05 -21.67
CA GLU A 50 5.69 -7.91 -21.15
C GLU A 50 5.69 -7.80 -19.61
N ALA A 51 6.46 -8.64 -18.92
CA ALA A 51 6.62 -8.59 -17.47
C ALA A 51 7.21 -7.24 -17.03
N LEU A 52 8.29 -6.79 -17.67
CA LEU A 52 8.93 -5.50 -17.34
C LEU A 52 8.00 -4.31 -17.56
N VAL A 53 7.20 -4.34 -18.63
CA VAL A 53 6.20 -3.29 -18.90
C VAL A 53 5.11 -3.31 -17.84
N GLN A 54 4.62 -4.48 -17.44
CA GLN A 54 3.59 -4.57 -16.38
C GLN A 54 4.13 -4.05 -15.04
N ASP A 55 5.36 -4.38 -14.67
CA ASP A 55 5.99 -3.87 -13.45
C ASP A 55 6.12 -2.35 -13.48
N ALA A 56 6.57 -1.77 -14.60
CA ALA A 56 6.66 -0.33 -14.77
C ALA A 56 5.29 0.35 -14.66
N VAL A 57 4.26 -0.22 -15.29
CA VAL A 57 2.88 0.29 -15.21
C VAL A 57 2.35 0.22 -13.77
N ASN A 58 2.60 -0.88 -13.06
CA ASN A 58 2.19 -1.04 -11.67
C ASN A 58 2.86 -0.01 -10.75
N VAL A 59 4.17 0.26 -10.94
CA VAL A 59 4.89 1.28 -10.17
C VAL A 59 4.30 2.68 -10.41
N ILE A 60 3.99 3.02 -11.67
CA ILE A 60 3.37 4.31 -12.00
C ILE A 60 1.97 4.41 -11.41
N LYS A 61 1.16 3.36 -11.53
CA LYS A 61 -0.19 3.30 -10.99
C LYS A 61 -0.20 3.51 -9.47
N ASN A 62 0.68 2.81 -8.74
CA ASN A 62 0.79 2.94 -7.28
C ASN A 62 1.16 4.39 -6.88
N LYS A 63 2.08 5.04 -7.59
CA LYS A 63 2.44 6.45 -7.33
C LYS A 63 1.25 7.39 -7.50
N ILE A 64 0.45 7.20 -8.56
CA ILE A 64 -0.75 8.01 -8.80
C ILE A 64 -1.80 7.77 -7.72
N GLU A 65 -1.97 6.52 -7.28
CA GLU A 65 -2.88 6.17 -6.19
C GLU A 65 -2.44 6.78 -4.85
N ASP A 66 -1.15 6.91 -4.60
CA ASP A 66 -0.61 7.54 -3.39
C ASP A 66 -0.83 9.07 -3.36
N GLU A 67 -0.84 9.74 -4.51
CA GLU A 67 -1.08 11.18 -4.61
C GLU A 67 -2.56 11.56 -4.52
N LYS A 68 -3.47 10.60 -4.69
CA LYS A 68 -4.91 10.86 -4.66
C LYS A 68 -5.36 11.36 -3.27
N GLU A 69 -5.91 12.57 -3.22
CA GLU A 69 -6.42 13.19 -1.99
C GLU A 69 -7.74 12.57 -1.50
N MET A 70 -8.63 12.22 -2.44
CA MET A 70 -9.96 11.67 -2.17
C MET A 70 -10.01 10.18 -2.46
N LEU A 71 -10.11 9.37 -1.41
CA LEU A 71 -10.15 7.91 -1.48
C LEU A 71 -11.60 7.41 -1.53
N THR A 72 -11.88 6.44 -2.39
CA THR A 72 -13.12 5.65 -2.33
C THR A 72 -13.04 4.62 -1.20
N ILE A 73 -14.15 3.96 -0.89
CA ILE A 73 -14.18 2.91 0.14
C ILE A 73 -13.22 1.76 -0.19
N SER A 74 -13.05 1.38 -1.46
CA SER A 74 -12.11 0.32 -1.84
C SER A 74 -10.68 0.74 -1.53
N GLU A 75 -10.30 1.93 -1.98
CA GLU A 75 -8.95 2.48 -1.79
C GLU A 75 -8.65 2.72 -0.30
N ALA A 76 -9.64 3.21 0.47
CA ALA A 76 -9.49 3.35 1.92
C ALA A 76 -9.35 2.00 2.65
N ALA A 77 -10.03 0.97 2.16
CA ALA A 77 -9.91 -0.39 2.69
C ALA A 77 -8.51 -0.98 2.41
N GLU A 78 -7.98 -0.74 1.22
CA GLU A 78 -6.62 -1.11 0.83
C GLU A 78 -5.58 -0.33 1.65
N TYR A 79 -5.78 0.98 1.85
CA TYR A 79 -4.90 1.82 2.67
C TYR A 79 -4.84 1.37 4.15
N LEU A 80 -5.98 1.03 4.74
CA LEU A 80 -6.07 0.54 6.12
C LEU A 80 -5.80 -0.96 6.26
N GLN A 81 -5.67 -1.69 5.15
CA GLN A 81 -5.55 -3.15 5.10
C GLN A 81 -6.69 -3.89 5.83
N ILE A 82 -7.93 -3.41 5.66
CA ILE A 82 -9.14 -4.02 6.23
C ILE A 82 -10.16 -4.33 5.15
N SER A 83 -11.19 -5.11 5.49
CA SER A 83 -12.28 -5.39 4.53
C SER A 83 -13.09 -4.13 4.22
N LYS A 84 -13.64 -4.05 2.98
CA LYS A 84 -14.56 -2.97 2.58
C LYS A 84 -15.75 -2.85 3.55
N GLY A 85 -16.29 -3.98 4.01
CA GLY A 85 -17.38 -4.02 4.98
C GLY A 85 -17.03 -3.35 6.31
N SER A 86 -15.79 -3.48 6.78
CA SER A 86 -15.31 -2.77 7.97
C SER A 86 -15.27 -1.26 7.77
N VAL A 87 -14.79 -0.78 6.62
CA VAL A 87 -14.82 0.66 6.27
C VAL A 87 -16.26 1.16 6.15
N TYR A 88 -17.16 0.38 5.54
CA TYR A 88 -18.59 0.68 5.52
C TYR A 88 -19.19 0.79 6.92
N LYS A 89 -18.80 -0.08 7.86
CA LYS A 89 -19.23 0.00 9.25
C LYS A 89 -18.69 1.26 9.93
N MET A 90 -17.44 1.64 9.67
CA MET A 90 -16.85 2.87 10.22
C MET A 90 -17.54 4.13 9.69
N THR A 91 -17.85 4.16 8.39
CA THR A 91 -18.58 5.29 7.77
C THR A 91 -20.04 5.35 8.23
N SER A 92 -20.75 4.22 8.29
CA SER A 92 -22.14 4.19 8.77
C SER A 92 -22.28 4.56 10.25
N SER A 93 -21.31 4.17 11.08
CA SER A 93 -21.22 4.58 12.49
C SER A 93 -20.60 5.97 12.70
N ARG A 94 -20.27 6.70 11.61
CA ARG A 94 -19.70 8.05 11.63
C ARG A 94 -18.41 8.18 12.45
N GLN A 95 -17.58 7.13 12.45
CA GLN A 95 -16.28 7.13 13.12
C GLN A 95 -15.23 7.95 12.35
N ILE A 96 -15.31 7.92 11.02
CA ILE A 96 -14.40 8.62 10.11
C ILE A 96 -15.22 9.67 9.33
N PRO A 97 -14.73 10.92 9.17
CA PRO A 97 -15.35 11.89 8.29
C PRO A 97 -15.41 11.39 6.84
N PHE A 98 -16.54 11.60 6.17
CA PHE A 98 -16.73 11.17 4.79
C PHE A 98 -17.64 12.13 4.01
N TYR A 99 -17.50 12.09 2.68
CA TYR A 99 -18.21 12.91 1.72
C TYR A 99 -19.10 12.06 0.84
N LYS A 100 -20.30 12.53 0.55
CA LYS A 100 -21.34 11.79 -0.20
C LYS A 100 -22.11 12.71 -1.15
N PRO A 101 -21.47 13.26 -2.21
CA PRO A 101 -22.08 14.28 -3.06
C PRO A 101 -23.31 13.80 -3.83
N ALA A 102 -23.32 12.54 -4.29
CA ALA A 102 -24.38 11.98 -5.14
C ALA A 102 -25.15 10.81 -4.49
N GLY A 103 -25.01 10.59 -3.18
CA GLY A 103 -25.78 9.55 -2.48
C GLY A 103 -25.34 8.08 -2.70
N LYS A 104 -24.70 7.77 -3.83
CA LYS A 104 -24.31 6.39 -4.18
C LYS A 104 -22.87 6.04 -3.74
N MET A 105 -21.95 6.98 -3.88
CA MET A 105 -20.53 6.76 -3.59
C MET A 105 -20.12 7.55 -2.35
N ILE A 106 -19.21 6.97 -1.57
CA ILE A 106 -18.60 7.61 -0.40
C ILE A 106 -17.13 7.85 -0.71
N TYR A 107 -16.69 9.07 -0.41
CA TYR A 107 -15.31 9.51 -0.51
C TYR A 107 -14.79 9.87 0.88
N ILE A 108 -13.53 9.56 1.14
CA ILE A 108 -12.85 9.82 2.40
C ILE A 108 -11.60 10.61 2.05
N HIS A 109 -11.41 11.75 2.71
CA HIS A 109 -10.19 12.54 2.52
C HIS A 109 -9.01 11.82 3.18
N ARG A 110 -7.88 11.71 2.49
CA ARG A 110 -6.69 11.01 2.99
C ARG A 110 -6.22 11.56 4.33
N GLN A 111 -6.20 12.88 4.50
CA GLN A 111 -5.78 13.51 5.75
C GLN A 111 -6.69 13.12 6.92
N ASP A 112 -8.00 13.06 6.69
CA ASP A 112 -8.97 12.68 7.73
C ASP A 112 -8.78 11.22 8.17
N LEU A 113 -8.42 10.35 7.22
CA LEU A 113 -8.10 8.95 7.49
C LEU A 113 -6.84 8.82 8.34
N VAL A 114 -5.78 9.57 8.01
CA VAL A 114 -4.53 9.63 8.77
C VAL A 114 -4.77 10.18 10.18
N ASP A 115 -5.55 11.24 10.30
CA ASP A 115 -5.85 11.87 11.58
C ASP A 115 -6.73 10.97 12.45
N TRP A 116 -7.62 10.18 11.83
CA TRP A 116 -8.36 9.14 12.53
C TRP A 116 -7.43 8.05 13.10
N ILE A 117 -6.44 7.57 12.34
CA ILE A 117 -5.45 6.59 12.84
C ILE A 117 -4.71 7.17 14.05
N LYS A 118 -4.24 8.42 13.95
CA LYS A 118 -3.52 9.12 15.03
C LYS A 118 -4.35 9.28 16.30
N LYS A 119 -5.68 9.30 16.19
CA LYS A 119 -6.59 9.46 17.33
C LYS A 119 -6.65 8.23 18.25
N TYR A 120 -6.32 7.04 17.74
CA TYR A 120 -6.39 5.79 18.50
C TYR A 120 -5.00 5.18 18.75
N PRO A 121 -4.07 5.90 19.42
CA PRO A 121 -2.78 5.33 19.76
C PRO A 121 -2.95 4.23 20.81
N TYR A 122 -2.33 3.08 20.59
CA TYR A 122 -2.13 2.10 21.65
C TYR A 122 -0.87 2.46 22.43
N LYS A 123 -1.02 2.81 23.72
CA LYS A 123 0.10 3.10 24.60
C LYS A 123 0.92 1.82 24.86
N SER A 124 2.23 1.95 24.88
CA SER A 124 3.10 0.84 25.28
C SER A 124 2.97 0.57 26.80
N LYS A 125 3.34 -0.64 27.24
CA LYS A 125 3.35 -0.98 28.67
C LYS A 125 4.15 0.01 29.51
N GLN A 126 5.33 0.41 29.02
CA GLN A 126 6.19 1.41 29.65
C GLN A 126 5.51 2.78 29.77
N GLN A 127 4.78 3.22 28.74
CA GLN A 127 4.04 4.48 28.79
C GLN A 127 2.91 4.43 29.82
N ILE A 128 2.22 3.28 29.92
CA ILE A 128 1.16 3.06 30.92
C ILE A 128 1.76 3.07 32.34
N GLU A 129 2.89 2.39 32.57
CA GLU A 129 3.59 2.37 33.86
C GLU A 129 4.11 3.76 34.25
N ALA A 130 4.68 4.51 33.29
CA ALA A 130 5.13 5.88 33.49
C ALA A 130 3.96 6.82 33.84
N GLU A 131 2.81 6.66 33.19
CA GLU A 131 1.61 7.44 33.50
C GLU A 131 1.02 7.07 34.87
N ALA A 132 1.02 5.78 35.23
CA ALA A 132 0.57 5.30 36.54
C ALA A 132 1.48 5.84 37.67
N THR A 133 2.80 5.80 37.50
CA THR A 133 3.75 6.36 38.46
C THR A 133 3.58 7.87 38.59
N ALA A 134 3.44 8.60 37.48
CA ALA A 134 3.17 10.03 37.48
C ALA A 134 1.84 10.39 38.17
N PHE A 135 0.81 9.56 38.00
CA PHE A 135 -0.48 9.72 38.67
C PHE A 135 -0.36 9.52 40.20
N CYS A 136 0.31 8.46 40.63
CA CYS A 136 0.59 8.19 42.06
C CYS A 136 1.38 9.32 42.71
N MET A 137 2.39 9.87 42.02
CA MET A 137 3.19 11.00 42.50
C MET A 137 2.35 12.28 42.62
N ARG A 138 1.51 12.59 41.62
CA ARG A 138 0.60 13.76 41.67
C ARG A 138 -0.42 13.66 42.81
N ARG A 139 -0.98 12.48 43.05
CA ARG A 139 -1.98 12.27 44.11
C ARG A 139 -1.39 12.48 45.51
N LYS A 140 -0.13 12.09 45.75
CA LYS A 140 0.61 12.37 47.01
C LYS A 140 0.87 13.87 47.23
N GLN A 141 1.04 14.65 46.18
CA GLN A 141 1.25 16.10 46.29
C GLN A 141 -0.06 16.84 46.61
N GLN A 142 -1.19 16.40 46.05
CA GLN A 142 -2.50 17.01 46.29
C GLN A 142 -3.06 16.73 47.69
N SER A 143 -2.77 15.56 48.29
CA SER A 143 -3.14 15.29 49.69
C SER A 143 -2.43 16.18 50.70
N ASN A 144 -1.31 16.80 50.31
CA ASN A 144 -0.51 17.65 51.19
C ASN A 144 -0.85 19.15 51.08
N VAL A 145 -1.67 19.59 50.11
CA VAL A 145 -1.83 21.03 49.78
C VAL A 145 -3.21 21.63 50.07
N GLY A 146 -4.26 20.87 50.42
CA GLY A 146 -5.51 21.57 50.73
C GLY A 146 -6.71 20.72 51.09
N ASP A 147 -6.96 20.60 52.38
CA ASP A 147 -8.30 20.41 52.92
C ASP A 147 -9.00 21.78 53.08
N THR A 148 -9.32 22.42 51.95
CA THR A 148 -10.26 23.55 51.93
C THR A 148 -11.10 23.45 50.67
N ARG A 149 -12.16 22.63 50.74
CA ARG A 149 -13.16 22.55 49.68
C ARG A 149 -14.07 23.78 49.74
N ILE A 150 -13.87 24.73 48.83
CA ILE A 150 -14.96 25.66 48.45
C ILE A 150 -15.90 24.90 47.51
N ARG A 151 -17.08 24.57 48.02
CA ARG A 151 -18.18 23.93 47.29
C ARG A 151 -18.77 24.95 46.32
N THR A 152 -18.25 25.04 45.09
CA THR A 152 -18.91 25.81 44.05
C THR A 152 -19.98 24.92 43.41
N THR A 153 -21.25 25.16 43.76
CA THR A 153 -22.39 24.52 43.12
C THR A 153 -22.59 25.16 41.75
N VAL A 154 -21.82 24.75 40.75
CA VAL A 154 -22.16 25.04 39.36
C VAL A 154 -23.42 24.22 39.08
N VAL A 155 -24.55 24.89 38.90
CA VAL A 155 -25.86 24.27 38.73
C VAL A 155 -25.81 23.38 37.48
N ASP A 156 -26.05 22.08 37.64
CA ASP A 156 -25.97 21.08 36.55
C ASP A 156 -26.85 21.42 35.33
N SER A 157 -27.87 22.27 35.51
CA SER A 157 -28.72 22.81 34.45
C SER A 157 -27.95 23.59 33.39
N ASP A 158 -26.93 24.37 33.80
CA ASP A 158 -26.24 25.31 32.94
C ASP A 158 -25.18 24.61 32.09
N VAL A 159 -24.55 23.57 32.64
CA VAL A 159 -23.63 22.70 31.90
C VAL A 159 -24.40 21.91 30.84
N LYS A 160 -25.55 21.34 31.21
CA LYS A 160 -26.39 20.55 30.29
C LYS A 160 -26.96 21.42 29.17
N SER A 161 -27.37 22.64 29.48
CA SER A 161 -27.91 23.59 28.49
C SER A 161 -26.84 24.06 27.50
N ARG A 162 -25.64 24.42 27.98
CA ARG A 162 -24.52 24.78 27.10
C ARG A 162 -24.08 23.62 26.21
N ASN A 163 -23.98 22.42 26.77
CA ASN A 163 -23.61 21.22 25.99
C ASN A 163 -24.67 20.90 24.92
N LYS A 164 -25.96 21.09 25.23
CA LYS A 164 -27.06 20.90 24.27
C LYS A 164 -27.01 21.94 23.13
N GLN A 165 -26.67 23.19 23.46
CA GLN A 165 -26.58 24.28 22.49
C GLN A 165 -25.40 24.12 21.54
N LEU A 166 -24.21 23.78 22.08
CA LEU A 166 -23.02 23.46 21.29
C LEU A 166 -23.27 22.29 20.33
N ALA A 167 -24.01 21.27 20.78
CA ALA A 167 -24.39 20.14 19.93
C ALA A 167 -25.35 20.54 18.78
N MET A 168 -26.23 21.52 18.99
CA MET A 168 -27.11 22.04 17.92
C MET A 168 -26.32 22.84 16.87
N GLU A 169 -25.39 23.69 17.31
CA GLU A 169 -24.53 24.47 16.40
C GLU A 169 -23.67 23.56 15.51
N ILE A 170 -23.08 22.51 16.10
CA ILE A 170 -22.30 21.53 15.33
C ILE A 170 -23.20 20.82 14.31
N ARG A 171 -24.42 20.39 14.68
CA ARG A 171 -25.36 19.74 13.74
C ARG A 171 -25.76 20.66 12.58
N GLN A 172 -25.96 21.96 12.85
CA GLN A 172 -26.31 22.94 11.84
C GLN A 172 -25.12 23.25 10.92
N LYS A 173 -23.90 23.29 11.46
CA LYS A 173 -22.66 23.55 10.71
C LYS A 173 -22.34 22.44 9.69
N TYR A 174 -22.69 21.20 10.00
CA TYR A 174 -22.37 20.03 9.17
C TYR A 174 -23.61 19.38 8.50
N GLN A 175 -24.64 20.17 8.18
CA GLN A 175 -25.95 19.73 7.66
C GLN A 175 -25.98 18.34 6.99
N LEU A 176 -26.29 17.33 7.80
CA LEU A 176 -26.75 16.02 7.35
C LEU A 176 -28.21 16.18 6.94
N ARG A 177 -28.46 16.37 5.64
CA ARG A 177 -29.77 16.05 5.05
C ARG A 177 -29.96 14.54 5.00
#